data_AF-A0A556V9P6-F1
#
_entry.id   AF-A0A556V9P6-F1
#
_cell.length_a   1.000
_cell.length_b   1.000
_cell.length_c   1.000
_cell.angle_alpha   90.00
_cell.angle_beta   90.00
_cell.angle_gamma   90.00
#
_symmetry.space_group_name_H-M   'P 1'
#
loop_
_entity.id
_entity.type
_entity.pdbx_description
1 polymer ?
#
loop_
_entity_poly.entity_id
_entity_poly.type
_entity_poly.pdbx_seq_one_letter_code
_entity_poly.pdbx_strand_id
1 'polypeptide(L)'
;MTTISSTTISSYRKRFGQDSRSSNRRFVSPARSRANSDSPAPLYVGTKNSGSWNGSALGASETLDIHVPSAVSGEFKAARANEKAQMQSLNDRFVSYIEKVRVLEQRNEALRAELERWRGNGPSRIAELYAHEVTELRRHVDQLTNEKARVEMQRDNFLLDMERIRAKLQEEILQREEAERSTQSFRQDVDIAALARVDLERKVESLQEENRFLKKLHEEELRELQAQSQQQQQQPQQQKQDFVDSDVAQSDLTSALREIRVQYETLASTNVQGSEEWYNSKPYLSWLKSLHIVDVDLQFADITKAANRNKETLRAAKQEATECRRQVQTLTCEMDALKGTNEALERQIRQMKENFALESTGYQDTIRRLEENILTLKDEIARHLHEYQDLLNVKIALDIEIATYRNILEGEGNR
;
A
#
# COMPACT_ATOMS: atom_id res chain seq x y z
N MET A 1 -18.86 -66.41 15.72
CA MET A 1 -18.26 -66.70 14.40
C MET A 1 -18.60 -65.49 13.54
N THR A 2 -17.72 -64.58 13.14
CA THR A 2 -16.30 -64.70 12.74
C THR A 2 -15.59 -63.37 13.08
N THR A 3 -14.29 -63.48 13.26
CA THR A 3 -13.33 -62.58 13.90
C THR A 3 -12.75 -61.45 13.02
N ILE A 4 -12.50 -60.29 13.65
CA ILE A 4 -11.23 -59.50 13.71
C ILE A 4 -10.63 -59.09 12.32
N SER A 5 -10.41 -57.81 12.01
CA SER A 5 -9.18 -57.09 12.40
C SER A 5 -9.24 -55.58 12.10
N SER A 6 -8.78 -54.81 13.08
CA SER A 6 -8.27 -53.43 13.05
C SER A 6 -7.07 -53.24 12.10
N THR A 7 -6.74 -51.99 11.69
CA THR A 7 -5.53 -51.22 12.10
C THR A 7 -5.50 -49.84 11.42
N THR A 8 -5.24 -48.80 12.20
CA THR A 8 -4.78 -47.45 11.83
C THR A 8 -3.32 -47.45 11.34
N ILE A 9 -2.88 -46.48 10.52
CA ILE A 9 -1.58 -45.74 10.60
C ILE A 9 -1.33 -44.90 9.31
N SER A 10 -1.34 -43.57 9.51
CA SER A 10 -0.32 -42.56 9.16
C SER A 10 0.32 -42.37 7.76
N SER A 11 0.53 -41.07 7.51
CA SER A 11 1.74 -40.39 6.97
C SER A 11 2.02 -40.30 5.47
N TYR A 12 2.04 -39.04 5.02
CA TYR A 12 3.17 -38.36 4.36
C TYR A 12 3.92 -39.13 3.26
N ARG A 13 3.85 -38.65 1.99
CA ARG A 13 5.00 -38.29 1.11
C ARG A 13 4.61 -38.17 -0.39
N LYS A 14 4.53 -36.92 -0.86
CA LYS A 14 5.31 -36.30 -1.97
C LYS A 14 5.32 -36.91 -3.40
N ARG A 15 5.15 -35.96 -4.36
CA ARG A 15 5.77 -35.76 -5.70
C ARG A 15 5.11 -36.43 -6.93
N PHE A 16 4.69 -35.60 -7.89
CA PHE A 16 5.29 -35.30 -9.22
C PHE A 16 4.67 -33.94 -9.67
N GLY A 17 5.42 -32.88 -10.04
CA GLY A 17 6.06 -32.64 -11.35
C GLY A 17 5.04 -31.97 -12.30
N GLN A 18 5.25 -30.87 -13.03
CA GLN A 18 6.43 -30.12 -13.44
C GLN A 18 6.01 -28.78 -14.08
N ASP A 19 6.93 -27.81 -14.03
CA ASP A 19 7.25 -26.78 -15.03
C ASP A 19 6.20 -25.76 -15.51
N SER A 20 6.40 -24.52 -15.06
CA SER A 20 6.45 -23.38 -15.97
C SER A 20 7.46 -22.36 -15.45
N ARG A 21 8.59 -22.32 -16.15
CA ARG A 21 9.67 -21.34 -16.00
C ARG A 21 9.18 -20.00 -16.53
N SER A 22 9.06 -18.98 -15.68
CA SER A 22 9.04 -17.58 -16.13
C SER A 22 10.29 -16.87 -15.62
N SER A 23 11.09 -16.45 -16.59
CA SER A 23 12.41 -15.85 -16.45
C SER A 23 12.43 -14.61 -15.54
N ASN A 24 13.38 -14.63 -14.61
CA ASN A 24 13.96 -13.43 -14.00
C ASN A 24 14.43 -12.46 -15.11
N ARG A 25 13.71 -11.35 -15.32
CA ARG A 25 14.30 -10.17 -15.95
C ARG A 25 14.89 -9.30 -14.84
N ARG A 26 16.20 -9.46 -14.64
CA ARG A 26 17.03 -8.45 -13.98
C ARG A 26 16.99 -7.19 -14.83
N PHE A 27 16.43 -6.11 -14.29
CA PHE A 27 16.63 -4.78 -14.84
C PHE A 27 18.07 -4.38 -14.53
N VAL A 28 18.94 -4.42 -15.54
CA VAL A 28 20.27 -3.82 -15.49
C VAL A 28 20.12 -2.37 -15.95
N SER A 29 20.58 -1.46 -15.09
CA SER A 29 20.66 -0.03 -15.31
C SER A 29 21.38 0.33 -16.62
N PRO A 30 20.96 1.37 -17.35
CA PRO A 30 21.89 2.16 -18.13
C PRO A 30 22.55 3.16 -17.17
N ALA A 31 23.79 2.87 -16.76
CA ALA A 31 24.66 3.89 -16.22
C ALA A 31 24.81 4.98 -17.27
N ARG A 32 24.42 6.21 -16.94
CA ARG A 32 24.77 7.41 -17.69
C ARG A 32 26.29 7.52 -17.71
N SER A 33 26.90 7.21 -18.84
CA SER A 33 28.25 7.64 -19.19
C SER A 33 28.27 9.16 -19.26
N ARG A 34 28.75 9.82 -18.20
CA ARG A 34 29.30 11.17 -18.30
C ARG A 34 30.59 11.05 -19.10
N ALA A 35 30.55 11.45 -20.37
CA ALA A 35 31.74 11.70 -21.14
C ALA A 35 32.45 12.93 -20.55
N ASN A 36 33.73 12.74 -20.19
CA ASN A 36 34.65 13.81 -19.85
C ASN A 36 34.78 14.75 -21.05
N SER A 37 34.62 16.04 -20.81
CA SER A 37 35.11 17.09 -21.71
C SER A 37 36.60 17.28 -21.46
N ASP A 38 37.43 16.45 -22.08
CA ASP A 38 38.86 16.72 -22.22
C ASP A 38 39.05 17.59 -23.47
N SER A 39 39.40 18.85 -23.24
CA SER A 39 40.05 19.71 -24.24
C SER A 39 41.56 19.51 -24.13
N PRO A 40 42.25 19.15 -25.22
CA PRO A 40 43.62 19.55 -25.40
C PRO A 40 43.73 20.51 -26.59
N ALA A 41 44.34 21.66 -26.32
CA ALA A 41 44.81 22.61 -27.31
C ALA A 41 45.78 21.95 -28.29
N PRO A 42 45.85 22.39 -29.57
CA PRO A 42 46.94 21.99 -30.43
C PRO A 42 48.12 22.93 -30.17
N LEU A 43 49.14 22.41 -29.50
CA LEU A 43 50.52 22.88 -29.66
C LEU A 43 51.14 22.07 -30.80
N TYR A 44 51.42 22.72 -31.92
CA TYR A 44 52.45 22.26 -32.84
C TYR A 44 53.66 23.17 -32.73
N VAL A 45 54.71 22.61 -32.18
CA VAL A 45 56.07 23.16 -32.05
C VAL A 45 56.78 23.00 -33.38
N GLY A 46 57.20 24.12 -33.96
CA GLY A 46 58.22 24.16 -35.00
C GLY A 46 59.49 24.77 -34.44
N THR A 47 60.38 23.93 -33.91
CA THR A 47 61.75 24.27 -33.51
C THR A 47 62.69 24.20 -34.72
N LYS A 48 63.84 24.88 -34.55
CA LYS A 48 65.08 24.94 -35.37
C LYS A 48 65.15 26.23 -36.20
N ASN A 49 66.23 27.01 -36.19
CA ASN A 49 67.59 26.75 -35.73
C ASN A 49 68.26 28.10 -35.42
N SER A 50 68.97 28.18 -34.29
CA SER A 50 69.90 29.28 -34.05
C SER A 50 71.09 29.12 -34.99
N GLY A 51 71.36 30.16 -35.77
CA GLY A 51 72.56 30.31 -36.58
C GLY A 51 73.21 31.63 -36.22
N SER A 52 73.91 31.64 -35.09
CA SER A 52 74.86 32.69 -34.73
C SER A 52 76.06 32.62 -35.68
N TRP A 53 76.32 33.69 -36.42
CA TRP A 53 77.65 33.98 -36.94
C TRP A 53 78.07 35.34 -36.40
N ASN A 54 78.82 35.26 -35.30
CA ASN A 54 79.77 36.27 -34.85
C ASN A 54 80.82 36.51 -35.94
N GLY A 55 81.27 37.77 -36.06
CA GLY A 55 82.37 38.15 -36.94
C GLY A 55 82.81 39.60 -36.71
N SER A 56 83.18 39.93 -35.47
CA SER A 56 83.99 41.12 -35.16
C SER A 56 85.47 40.84 -35.47
N ALA A 57 86.17 41.82 -36.05
CA ALA A 57 87.59 42.20 -35.86
C ALA A 57 88.10 42.89 -37.15
N LEU A 58 88.42 44.19 -37.14
CA LEU A 58 89.68 44.79 -36.69
C LEU A 58 90.90 44.29 -37.50
N GLY A 59 91.58 45.21 -38.18
CA GLY A 59 92.88 44.93 -38.80
C GLY A 59 93.31 46.01 -39.78
N ALA A 60 94.10 46.96 -39.29
CA ALA A 60 94.80 47.98 -40.07
C ALA A 60 95.81 47.38 -41.05
N SER A 61 96.13 48.12 -42.12
CA SER A 61 97.50 48.51 -42.55
C SER A 61 97.55 48.81 -44.06
N GLU A 62 97.84 50.08 -44.35
CA GLU A 62 98.94 50.55 -45.20
C GLU A 62 99.25 49.90 -46.57
N THR A 63 99.14 50.73 -47.62
CA THR A 63 99.92 50.84 -48.88
C THR A 63 100.13 49.60 -49.77
N LEU A 64 99.71 49.70 -51.05
CA LEU A 64 100.60 49.90 -52.20
C LEU A 64 99.84 49.87 -53.53
N ASP A 65 100.19 50.83 -54.39
CA ASP A 65 99.79 50.94 -55.79
C ASP A 65 100.16 49.69 -56.60
N ILE A 66 99.19 49.14 -57.34
CA ILE A 66 99.45 48.32 -58.53
C ILE A 66 98.51 48.81 -59.64
N HIS A 67 99.08 49.62 -60.53
CA HIS A 67 98.43 50.18 -61.71
C HIS A 67 98.16 49.04 -62.71
N VAL A 68 96.88 48.69 -62.91
CA VAL A 68 96.42 47.76 -63.96
C VAL A 68 95.56 48.55 -64.98
N PRO A 69 95.69 48.30 -66.31
CA PRO A 69 95.28 49.26 -67.34
C PRO A 69 93.77 49.52 -67.40
N SER A 70 93.43 50.80 -67.62
CA SER A 70 92.09 51.42 -67.63
C SER A 70 91.03 50.74 -68.53
N ALA A 71 91.44 49.94 -69.51
CA ALA A 71 90.51 49.32 -70.47
C ALA A 71 89.66 48.18 -69.87
N VAL A 72 90.18 47.39 -68.92
CA VAL A 72 89.42 46.27 -68.31
C VAL A 72 88.51 46.77 -67.18
N SER A 73 88.80 47.93 -66.59
CA SER A 73 87.99 48.54 -65.52
C SER A 73 86.69 49.17 -66.03
N GLY A 74 86.67 49.64 -67.28
CA GLY A 74 85.48 50.23 -67.92
C GLY A 74 84.38 49.20 -68.18
N GLU A 75 84.73 48.04 -68.74
CA GLU A 75 83.79 46.95 -69.00
C GLU A 75 83.23 46.34 -67.71
N PHE A 76 84.06 46.19 -66.67
CA PHE A 76 83.60 45.69 -65.36
C PHE A 76 82.69 46.69 -64.64
N LYS A 77 82.95 47.99 -64.77
CA LYS A 77 82.05 49.05 -64.26
C LYS A 77 80.74 49.12 -65.03
N ALA A 78 80.77 48.93 -66.35
CA ALA A 78 79.58 48.88 -67.19
C ALA A 78 78.73 47.63 -66.90
N ALA A 79 79.35 46.46 -66.74
CA ALA A 79 78.68 45.22 -66.33
C ALA A 79 78.04 45.36 -64.94
N ARG A 80 78.77 45.94 -63.97
CA ARG A 80 78.24 46.21 -62.63
C ARG A 80 77.13 47.26 -62.63
N ALA A 81 77.20 48.27 -63.50
CA ALA A 81 76.14 49.27 -63.66
C ALA A 81 74.89 48.65 -64.31
N ASN A 82 75.05 47.77 -65.29
CA ASN A 82 73.96 47.02 -65.91
C ASN A 82 73.32 46.03 -64.94
N GLU A 83 74.12 45.30 -64.16
CA GLU A 83 73.64 44.43 -63.07
C GLU A 83 72.90 45.24 -62.00
N LYS A 84 73.44 46.41 -61.61
CA LYS A 84 72.77 47.33 -60.69
C LYS A 84 71.44 47.83 -61.25
N ALA A 85 71.35 48.14 -62.54
CA ALA A 85 70.11 48.56 -63.19
C ALA A 85 69.09 47.42 -63.28
N GLN A 86 69.53 46.19 -63.56
CA GLN A 86 68.67 44.99 -63.53
C GLN A 86 68.18 44.69 -62.11
N MET A 87 69.06 44.78 -61.10
CA MET A 87 68.70 44.64 -59.70
C MET A 87 67.73 45.73 -59.26
N GLN A 88 67.89 46.96 -59.74
CA GLN A 88 66.98 48.06 -59.46
C GLN A 88 65.60 47.83 -60.12
N SER A 89 65.56 47.42 -61.38
CA SER A 89 64.32 47.06 -62.08
C SER A 89 63.58 45.89 -61.39
N LEU A 90 64.33 44.89 -60.93
CA LEU A 90 63.78 43.77 -60.18
C LEU A 90 63.25 44.22 -58.82
N ASN A 91 63.96 45.12 -58.14
CA ASN A 91 63.54 45.69 -56.86
C ASN A 91 62.30 46.57 -57.02
N ASP A 92 62.21 47.38 -58.07
CA ASP A 92 61.00 48.17 -58.40
C ASP A 92 59.81 47.26 -58.68
N ARG A 93 60.04 46.12 -59.34
CA ARG A 93 59.02 45.08 -59.54
C ARG A 93 58.63 44.38 -58.22
N PHE A 94 59.57 44.16 -57.31
CA PHE A 94 59.29 43.66 -55.97
C PHE A 94 58.48 44.66 -55.14
N VAL A 95 58.82 45.94 -55.18
CA VAL A 95 58.06 47.01 -54.52
C VAL A 95 56.61 47.05 -55.06
N SER A 96 56.44 46.99 -56.38
CA SER A 96 55.11 46.89 -57.00
C SER A 96 54.34 45.64 -56.57
N TYR A 97 55.02 44.49 -56.45
CA TYR A 97 54.42 43.25 -55.98
C TYR A 97 54.02 43.32 -54.50
N ILE A 98 54.88 43.89 -53.64
CA ILE A 98 54.60 44.09 -52.22
C ILE A 98 53.40 45.02 -52.03
N GLU A 99 53.33 46.11 -52.79
CA GLU A 99 52.18 47.02 -52.74
C GLU A 99 50.89 46.32 -53.20
N LYS A 100 50.97 45.50 -54.26
CA LYS A 100 49.82 44.70 -54.71
C LYS A 100 49.39 43.68 -53.66
N VAL A 101 50.32 43.00 -53.00
CA VAL A 101 50.02 42.07 -51.91
C VAL A 101 49.37 42.82 -50.75
N ARG A 102 49.89 44.00 -50.37
CA ARG A 102 49.32 44.83 -49.31
C ARG A 102 47.89 45.27 -49.61
N VAL A 103 47.61 45.70 -50.84
CA VAL A 103 46.25 46.07 -51.29
C VAL A 103 45.33 44.84 -51.28
N LEU A 104 45.83 43.66 -51.69
CA LEU A 104 45.05 42.42 -51.65
C LEU A 104 44.80 41.93 -50.22
N GLU A 105 45.77 42.07 -49.32
CA GLU A 105 45.62 41.78 -47.89
C GLU A 105 44.60 42.70 -47.26
N GLN A 106 44.69 44.01 -47.51
CA GLN A 106 43.71 44.98 -47.03
C GLN A 106 42.30 44.69 -47.56
N ARG A 107 42.18 44.33 -48.84
CA ARG A 107 40.89 43.92 -49.43
C ARG A 107 40.36 42.62 -48.83
N ASN A 108 41.23 41.63 -48.60
CA ASN A 108 40.84 40.39 -47.94
C ASN A 108 40.40 40.63 -46.49
N GLU A 109 41.07 41.54 -45.78
CA GLU A 109 40.69 41.93 -44.43
C GLU A 109 39.34 42.65 -44.41
N ALA A 110 39.09 43.55 -45.36
CA ALA A 110 37.78 44.17 -45.53
C ALA A 110 36.68 43.14 -45.83
N LEU A 111 36.93 42.21 -46.76
CA LEU A 111 35.99 41.13 -47.10
C LEU A 111 35.74 40.20 -45.91
N ARG A 112 36.77 39.88 -45.12
CA ARG A 112 36.62 39.11 -43.87
C ARG A 112 35.77 39.86 -42.86
N ALA A 113 35.99 41.16 -42.68
CA ALA A 113 35.18 41.98 -41.78
C ALA A 113 33.71 42.07 -42.23
N GLU A 114 33.46 42.17 -43.54
CA GLU A 114 32.11 42.11 -44.09
C GLU A 114 31.46 40.73 -43.86
N LEU A 115 32.20 39.64 -44.08
CA LEU A 115 31.71 38.28 -43.88
C LEU A 115 31.39 38.00 -42.41
N GLU A 116 32.24 38.47 -41.49
CA GLU A 116 31.98 38.42 -40.05
C GLU A 116 30.80 39.29 -39.64
N ARG A 117 30.56 40.43 -40.29
CA ARG A 117 29.36 41.24 -40.07
C ARG A 117 28.08 40.51 -40.51
N TRP A 118 28.13 39.80 -41.63
CA TRP A 118 27.00 38.98 -42.10
C TRP A 118 26.80 37.72 -41.26
N ARG A 119 27.87 37.09 -40.77
CA ARG A 119 27.81 35.95 -39.83
C ARG A 119 27.42 36.36 -38.41
N GLY A 120 27.75 37.59 -37.99
CA GLY A 120 27.45 38.16 -36.69
C GLY A 120 25.98 38.55 -36.52
N ASN A 121 25.20 38.56 -37.60
CA ASN A 121 23.76 38.43 -37.50
C ASN A 121 23.47 36.99 -37.08
N GLY A 122 23.35 36.78 -35.76
CA GLY A 122 22.96 35.50 -35.15
C GLY A 122 21.67 34.92 -35.74
N PRO A 123 21.22 33.73 -35.29
CA PRO A 123 20.00 33.12 -35.79
C PRO A 123 18.90 34.20 -35.86
N SER A 124 18.34 34.40 -37.06
CA SER A 124 17.31 35.43 -37.29
C SER A 124 16.33 35.43 -36.13
N ARG A 125 15.86 36.59 -35.66
CA ARG A 125 14.90 36.70 -34.55
C ARG A 125 13.75 35.70 -34.66
N ILE A 126 13.35 35.37 -35.88
CA ILE A 126 12.37 34.35 -36.24
C ILE A 126 12.81 32.92 -35.83
N ALA A 127 14.07 32.55 -36.09
CA ALA A 127 14.64 31.28 -35.67
C ALA A 127 14.72 31.14 -34.14
N GLU A 128 14.98 32.23 -33.41
CA GLU A 128 14.91 32.23 -31.93
C GLU A 128 13.47 32.00 -31.43
N LEU A 129 12.49 32.66 -32.04
CA LEU A 129 11.07 32.47 -31.70
C LEU A 129 10.61 31.03 -31.98
N TYR A 130 10.98 30.46 -33.13
CA TYR A 130 10.69 29.06 -33.43
C TYR A 130 11.41 28.09 -32.48
N ALA A 131 12.66 28.38 -32.11
CA ALA A 131 13.38 27.56 -31.14
C ALA A 131 12.68 27.59 -29.78
N HIS A 132 12.22 28.78 -29.33
CA HIS A 132 11.46 28.92 -28.09
C HIS A 132 10.13 28.15 -28.15
N GLU A 133 9.37 28.28 -29.23
CA GLU A 133 8.11 27.56 -29.42
C GLU A 133 8.32 26.05 -29.41
N VAL A 134 9.37 25.54 -30.08
CA VAL A 134 9.72 24.11 -30.04
C VAL A 134 10.09 23.66 -28.62
N THR A 135 10.80 24.48 -27.85
CA THR A 135 11.10 24.15 -26.44
C THR A 135 9.86 24.13 -25.57
N GLU A 136 8.94 25.08 -25.75
CA GLU A 136 7.67 25.11 -25.03
C GLU A 136 6.79 23.92 -25.39
N LEU A 137 6.63 23.59 -26.68
CA LEU A 137 5.88 22.42 -27.12
C LEU A 137 6.46 21.12 -26.55
N ARG A 138 7.79 20.99 -26.50
CA ARG A 138 8.44 19.84 -25.84
C ARG A 138 8.12 19.79 -24.35
N ARG A 139 8.17 20.92 -23.65
CA ARG A 139 7.79 21.01 -22.23
C ARG A 139 6.34 20.58 -22.01
N HIS A 140 5.41 21.01 -22.87
CA HIS A 140 4.01 20.58 -22.80
C HIS A 140 3.84 19.07 -23.04
N VAL A 141 4.57 18.51 -24.02
CA VAL A 141 4.56 17.06 -24.26
C VAL A 141 5.09 16.29 -23.06
N ASP A 142 6.17 16.74 -22.44
CA ASP A 142 6.72 16.11 -21.23
C ASP A 142 5.75 16.19 -20.06
N GLN A 143 5.06 17.32 -19.89
CA GLN A 143 4.02 17.50 -18.87
C GLN A 143 2.84 16.54 -19.08
N LEU A 144 2.29 16.51 -20.30
CA LEU A 144 1.20 15.61 -20.65
C LEU A 144 1.61 14.13 -20.50
N THR A 145 2.86 13.79 -20.80
CA THR A 145 3.39 12.44 -20.62
C THR A 145 3.48 12.06 -19.14
N ASN A 146 3.92 12.98 -18.29
CA ASN A 146 3.96 12.77 -16.84
C ASN A 146 2.56 12.66 -16.23
N GLU A 147 1.63 13.52 -16.66
CA GLU A 147 0.23 13.48 -16.23
C GLU A 147 -0.44 12.18 -16.66
N LYS A 148 -0.23 11.75 -17.91
CA LYS A 148 -0.68 10.46 -18.42
C LYS A 148 -0.15 9.31 -17.57
N ALA A 149 1.16 9.26 -17.31
CA ALA A 149 1.76 8.23 -16.48
C ALA A 149 1.17 8.21 -15.06
N ARG A 150 0.92 9.39 -14.47
CA ARG A 150 0.26 9.51 -13.16
C ARG A 150 -1.16 8.94 -13.18
N VAL A 151 -1.96 9.27 -14.19
CA VAL A 151 -3.34 8.78 -14.33
C VAL A 151 -3.36 7.27 -14.61
N GLU A 152 -2.41 6.75 -15.40
CA GLU A 152 -2.26 5.31 -15.64
C GLU A 152 -1.94 4.55 -14.35
N MET A 153 -1.04 5.07 -13.51
CA MET A 153 -0.78 4.47 -12.19
C MET A 153 -2.00 4.49 -11.27
N GLN A 154 -2.76 5.59 -11.27
CA GLN A 154 -4.01 5.68 -10.49
C GLN A 154 -5.04 4.68 -10.99
N ARG A 155 -5.23 4.55 -12.31
CA ARG A 155 -6.09 3.53 -12.91
C ARG A 155 -5.67 2.13 -12.45
N ASP A 156 -4.39 1.80 -12.53
CA ASP A 156 -3.89 0.47 -12.16
C ASP A 156 -4.08 0.19 -10.67
N ASN A 157 -3.89 1.20 -9.82
CA ASN A 157 -4.19 1.11 -8.39
C ASN A 157 -5.68 0.82 -8.14
N PHE A 158 -6.59 1.56 -8.80
CA PHE A 158 -8.03 1.32 -8.67
C PHE A 158 -8.46 -0.04 -9.23
N LEU A 159 -7.80 -0.56 -10.26
CA LEU A 159 -8.04 -1.91 -10.77
C LEU A 159 -7.66 -2.97 -9.73
N LEU A 160 -6.51 -2.84 -9.08
CA LEU A 160 -6.09 -3.74 -8.01
C LEU A 160 -7.04 -3.69 -6.80
N ASP A 161 -7.48 -2.50 -6.41
CA ASP A 161 -8.46 -2.34 -5.33
C ASP A 161 -9.81 -2.97 -5.70
N MET A 162 -10.26 -2.80 -6.94
CA MET A 162 -11.48 -3.43 -7.44
C MET A 162 -11.37 -4.96 -7.41
N GLU A 163 -10.24 -5.54 -7.84
CA GLU A 163 -9.98 -6.97 -7.78
C GLU A 163 -9.95 -7.49 -6.34
N ARG A 164 -9.30 -6.76 -5.43
CA ARG A 164 -9.28 -7.08 -3.99
C ARG A 164 -10.69 -7.06 -3.39
N ILE A 165 -11.52 -6.08 -3.71
CA ILE A 165 -12.91 -6.01 -3.23
C ILE A 165 -13.74 -7.15 -3.82
N ARG A 166 -13.56 -7.49 -5.09
CA ARG A 166 -14.23 -8.64 -5.72
C ARG A 166 -13.85 -9.97 -5.06
N ALA A 167 -12.58 -10.18 -4.75
CA ALA A 167 -12.11 -11.38 -4.06
C ALA A 167 -12.73 -11.49 -2.65
N LYS A 168 -12.75 -10.39 -1.90
CA LYS A 168 -13.42 -10.33 -0.59
C LYS A 168 -14.91 -10.62 -0.69
N LEU A 169 -15.60 -10.06 -1.68
CA LEU A 169 -17.02 -10.34 -1.91
C LEU A 169 -17.28 -11.83 -2.18
N GLN A 170 -16.42 -12.47 -2.98
CA GLN A 170 -16.54 -13.92 -3.24
C GLN A 170 -16.32 -14.74 -1.96
N GLU A 171 -15.35 -14.36 -1.13
CA GLU A 171 -15.10 -15.01 0.16
C GLU A 171 -16.30 -14.86 1.11
N GLU A 172 -16.88 -13.66 1.23
CA GLU A 172 -18.07 -13.40 2.03
C GLU A 172 -19.30 -14.19 1.55
N ILE A 173 -19.46 -14.35 0.23
CA ILE A 173 -20.54 -15.18 -0.34
C ILE A 173 -20.35 -16.64 0.10
N LEU A 174 -19.14 -17.19 -0.02
CA LEU A 174 -18.86 -18.57 0.40
C LEU A 174 -19.07 -18.77 1.90
N GLN A 175 -18.63 -17.82 2.72
CA GLN A 175 -18.85 -17.86 4.18
C GLN A 175 -20.34 -17.79 4.53
N ARG A 176 -21.11 -16.93 3.85
CA ARG A 176 -22.56 -16.86 4.00
C ARG A 176 -23.23 -18.18 3.63
N GLU A 177 -22.87 -18.77 2.49
CA GLU A 177 -23.42 -20.07 2.07
C GLU A 177 -23.09 -21.19 3.07
N GLU A 178 -21.88 -21.20 3.65
CA GLU A 178 -21.51 -22.13 4.71
C GLU A 178 -22.36 -21.94 5.98
N ALA A 179 -22.53 -20.69 6.41
CA ALA A 179 -23.36 -20.36 7.57
C ALA A 179 -24.85 -20.72 7.35
N GLU A 180 -25.36 -20.50 6.14
CA GLU A 180 -26.72 -20.90 5.75
C GLU A 180 -26.87 -22.42 5.76
N ARG A 181 -25.90 -23.17 5.22
CA ARG A 181 -25.88 -24.64 5.26
C ARG A 181 -25.83 -25.19 6.69
N SER A 182 -24.99 -24.61 7.54
CA SER A 182 -24.90 -24.97 8.97
C SER A 182 -26.21 -24.68 9.71
N THR A 183 -26.82 -23.52 9.47
CA THR A 183 -28.13 -23.16 10.05
C THR A 183 -29.23 -24.11 9.61
N GLN A 184 -29.22 -24.54 8.33
CA GLN A 184 -30.16 -25.51 7.81
C GLN A 184 -29.97 -26.88 8.48
N SER A 185 -28.73 -27.33 8.70
CA SER A 185 -28.44 -28.54 9.46
C SER A 185 -28.98 -28.46 10.89
N PHE A 186 -28.70 -27.37 11.60
CA PHE A 186 -29.21 -27.20 12.97
C PHE A 186 -30.74 -27.18 13.05
N ARG A 187 -31.42 -26.62 12.04
CA ARG A 187 -32.88 -26.71 11.97
C ARG A 187 -33.36 -28.15 11.85
N GLN A 188 -32.73 -28.96 11.00
CA GLN A 188 -33.05 -30.38 10.88
C GLN A 188 -32.78 -31.13 12.19
N ASP A 189 -31.66 -30.85 12.87
CA ASP A 189 -31.34 -31.46 14.16
C ASP A 189 -32.37 -31.09 15.24
N VAL A 190 -32.84 -29.83 15.25
CA VAL A 190 -33.90 -29.36 16.15
C VAL A 190 -35.22 -30.08 15.84
N ASP A 191 -35.59 -30.24 14.57
CA ASP A 191 -36.81 -30.96 14.17
C ASP A 191 -36.74 -32.44 14.61
N ILE A 192 -35.59 -33.10 14.40
CA ILE A 192 -35.36 -34.48 14.86
C ILE A 192 -35.45 -34.57 16.38
N ALA A 193 -34.81 -33.65 17.11
CA ALA A 193 -34.87 -33.62 18.57
C ALA A 193 -36.29 -33.35 19.09
N ALA A 194 -37.06 -32.50 18.40
CA ALA A 194 -38.45 -32.23 18.73
C ALA A 194 -39.33 -33.47 18.54
N LEU A 195 -39.15 -34.22 17.44
CA LEU A 195 -39.84 -35.50 17.22
C LEU A 195 -39.49 -36.52 18.31
N ALA A 196 -38.20 -36.68 18.63
CA ALA A 196 -37.76 -37.57 19.69
C ALA A 196 -38.33 -37.19 21.06
N ARG A 197 -38.46 -35.89 21.35
CA ARG A 197 -39.10 -35.39 22.57
C ARG A 197 -40.57 -35.81 22.63
N VAL A 198 -41.32 -35.60 21.54
CA VAL A 198 -42.74 -35.99 21.46
C VAL A 198 -42.93 -37.50 21.63
N ASP A 199 -42.06 -38.33 21.04
CA ASP A 199 -42.13 -39.78 21.19
C ASP A 199 -41.84 -40.23 22.63
N LEU A 200 -40.87 -39.59 23.30
CA LEU A 200 -40.61 -39.83 24.72
C LEU A 200 -41.77 -39.36 25.61
N GLU A 201 -42.37 -38.20 25.33
CA GLU A 201 -43.56 -37.70 26.03
C GLU A 201 -44.71 -38.73 25.93
N ARG A 202 -45.00 -39.26 24.73
CA ARG A 202 -45.99 -40.32 24.55
C ARG A 202 -45.65 -41.59 25.31
N LYS A 203 -44.38 -42.00 25.36
CA LYS A 203 -43.97 -43.19 26.11
C LYS A 203 -44.14 -43.00 27.62
N VAL A 204 -43.85 -41.79 28.12
CA VAL A 204 -44.09 -41.42 29.52
C VAL A 204 -45.58 -41.47 29.83
N GLU A 205 -46.43 -40.88 28.98
CA GLU A 205 -47.90 -40.92 29.14
C GLU A 205 -48.42 -42.36 29.18
N SER A 206 -47.98 -43.21 28.24
CA SER A 206 -48.34 -44.64 28.20
C SER A 206 -47.92 -45.39 29.48
N LEU A 207 -46.69 -45.19 29.97
CA LEU A 207 -46.22 -45.81 31.22
C LEU A 207 -46.95 -45.28 32.46
N GLN A 208 -47.39 -44.03 32.43
CA GLN A 208 -48.22 -43.45 33.50
C GLN A 208 -49.64 -44.03 33.49
N GLU A 209 -50.21 -44.29 32.31
CA GLU A 209 -51.48 -45.00 32.17
C GLU A 209 -51.38 -46.44 32.67
N GLU A 210 -50.31 -47.16 32.31
CA GLU A 210 -50.04 -48.51 32.79
C GLU A 210 -49.88 -48.55 34.32
N ASN A 211 -49.11 -47.61 34.90
CA ASN A 211 -49.00 -47.49 36.35
C ASN A 211 -50.34 -47.21 37.02
N ARG A 212 -51.17 -46.33 36.44
CA ARG A 212 -52.52 -46.05 36.96
C ARG A 212 -53.40 -47.29 36.90
N PHE A 213 -53.31 -48.07 35.83
CA PHE A 213 -54.03 -49.33 35.67
C PHE A 213 -53.60 -50.36 36.72
N LEU A 214 -52.29 -50.60 36.88
CA LEU A 214 -51.74 -51.53 37.87
C LEU A 214 -52.11 -51.14 39.31
N LYS A 215 -52.07 -49.85 39.64
CA LYS A 215 -52.50 -49.36 40.96
C LYS A 215 -53.98 -49.68 41.22
N LYS A 216 -54.86 -49.44 40.24
CA LYS A 216 -56.29 -49.78 40.37
C LYS A 216 -56.50 -51.28 40.54
N LEU A 217 -55.78 -52.10 39.77
CA LEU A 217 -55.84 -53.56 39.87
C LEU A 217 -55.41 -54.04 41.26
N HIS A 218 -54.27 -53.57 41.78
CA HIS A 218 -53.81 -53.92 43.12
C HIS A 218 -54.77 -53.44 44.21
N GLU A 219 -55.36 -52.26 44.08
CA GLU A 219 -56.39 -51.77 45.00
C GLU A 219 -57.64 -52.66 45.01
N GLU A 220 -58.04 -53.20 43.85
CA GLU A 220 -59.13 -54.15 43.73
C GLU A 220 -58.78 -55.51 44.36
N GLU A 221 -57.61 -56.08 44.05
CA GLU A 221 -57.11 -57.33 44.63
C GLU A 221 -56.97 -57.24 46.16
N LEU A 222 -56.40 -56.14 46.67
CA LEU A 222 -56.32 -55.88 48.11
C LEU A 222 -57.70 -55.86 48.74
N ARG A 223 -58.69 -55.22 48.09
CA ARG A 223 -60.07 -55.16 48.58
C ARG A 223 -60.71 -56.55 48.64
N GLU A 224 -60.44 -57.40 47.65
CA GLU A 224 -60.90 -58.81 47.64
C GLU A 224 -60.24 -59.64 48.74
N LEU A 225 -58.91 -59.55 48.90
CA LEU A 225 -58.18 -60.25 49.96
C LEU A 225 -58.62 -59.81 51.36
N GLN A 226 -58.88 -58.51 51.55
CA GLN A 226 -59.40 -58.00 52.81
C GLN A 226 -60.78 -58.59 53.13
N ALA A 227 -61.65 -58.74 52.13
CA ALA A 227 -62.95 -59.39 52.29
C ALA A 227 -62.80 -60.88 52.65
N GLN A 228 -61.85 -61.59 52.03
CA GLN A 228 -61.53 -62.99 52.37
C GLN A 228 -60.96 -63.15 53.78
N SER A 229 -60.11 -62.23 54.22
CA SER A 229 -59.53 -62.25 55.57
C SER A 229 -60.57 -61.96 56.65
N GLN A 230 -61.49 -61.03 56.41
CA GLN A 230 -62.63 -60.77 57.30
C GLN A 230 -63.58 -61.98 57.40
N GLN A 231 -63.68 -62.81 56.36
CA GLN A 231 -64.37 -64.09 56.43
C GLN A 231 -63.61 -65.14 57.28
N GLN A 232 -62.27 -65.15 57.25
CA GLN A 232 -61.46 -66.08 58.05
C GLN A 232 -61.34 -65.70 59.53
N GLN A 233 -61.43 -64.42 59.91
CA GLN A 233 -61.28 -63.96 61.30
C GLN A 233 -62.48 -64.27 62.23
N GLN A 234 -63.53 -64.97 61.77
CA GLN A 234 -64.67 -65.38 62.60
C GLN A 234 -64.47 -66.72 63.37
N GLN A 235 -63.24 -67.22 63.53
CA GLN A 235 -62.95 -68.35 64.43
C GLN A 235 -62.13 -67.87 65.66
N PRO A 236 -62.65 -68.01 66.89
CA PRO A 236 -61.97 -67.53 68.09
C PRO A 236 -61.18 -68.63 68.81
N GLN A 237 -60.37 -68.18 69.78
CA GLN A 237 -59.85 -68.89 70.96
C GLN A 237 -58.33 -69.10 70.92
N GLN A 238 -57.56 -68.32 71.69
CA GLN A 238 -57.32 -68.37 73.15
C GLN A 238 -56.05 -69.15 73.45
N GLN A 239 -55.46 -68.83 74.61
CA GLN A 239 -54.36 -69.50 75.34
C GLN A 239 -52.98 -68.84 75.09
N LYS A 240 -52.16 -68.54 76.10
CA LYS A 240 -52.19 -68.89 77.52
C LYS A 240 -51.22 -67.98 78.30
N GLN A 241 -51.64 -67.69 79.52
CA GLN A 241 -50.95 -67.02 80.62
C GLN A 241 -49.84 -67.88 81.29
N ASP A 242 -48.87 -67.16 81.87
CA ASP A 242 -48.28 -67.25 83.23
C ASP A 242 -47.53 -68.50 83.76
N PHE A 243 -46.32 -68.26 84.28
CA PHE A 243 -45.76 -68.85 85.53
C PHE A 243 -44.48 -68.07 85.92
N VAL A 244 -44.43 -67.19 86.95
CA VAL A 244 -44.38 -67.35 88.43
C VAL A 244 -43.10 -68.02 88.98
N ASP A 245 -42.18 -67.14 89.39
CA ASP A 245 -41.37 -67.04 90.63
C ASP A 245 -40.89 -68.28 91.40
N SER A 246 -39.59 -68.27 91.74
CA SER A 246 -39.08 -68.65 93.06
C SER A 246 -37.74 -67.97 93.37
N ASP A 247 -37.78 -66.96 94.23
CA ASP A 247 -36.63 -66.40 94.95
C ASP A 247 -36.13 -67.40 96.02
N VAL A 248 -34.80 -67.50 96.19
CA VAL A 248 -34.03 -67.59 97.45
C VAL A 248 -32.60 -68.05 97.10
N ALA A 249 -31.70 -67.10 96.85
CA ALA A 249 -30.25 -67.27 96.99
C ALA A 249 -29.54 -65.90 97.07
N GLN A 250 -30.06 -64.95 97.86
CA GLN A 250 -29.40 -63.66 98.09
C GLN A 250 -28.14 -63.83 98.95
N SER A 251 -27.04 -64.27 98.33
CA SER A 251 -25.65 -63.91 98.68
C SER A 251 -24.65 -64.45 97.66
N ASP A 252 -24.90 -65.63 97.07
CA ASP A 252 -24.08 -66.20 95.98
C ASP A 252 -24.57 -65.77 94.59
N LEU A 253 -25.83 -65.33 94.53
CA LEU A 253 -26.46 -64.79 93.34
C LEU A 253 -25.79 -63.52 92.83
N THR A 254 -25.12 -62.66 93.62
CA THR A 254 -24.54 -61.41 93.07
C THR A 254 -23.24 -61.63 92.27
N SER A 255 -22.44 -62.65 92.64
CA SER A 255 -21.25 -63.04 91.87
C SER A 255 -21.64 -63.90 90.67
N ALA A 256 -22.53 -64.87 90.89
CA ALA A 256 -23.14 -65.64 89.82
C ALA A 256 -23.94 -64.74 88.87
N LEU A 257 -24.65 -63.70 89.32
CA LEU A 257 -25.34 -62.71 88.46
C LEU A 257 -24.36 -61.80 87.75
N ARG A 258 -23.20 -61.47 88.33
CA ARG A 258 -22.18 -60.68 87.61
C ARG A 258 -21.54 -61.52 86.51
N GLU A 259 -21.26 -62.78 86.78
CA GLU A 259 -20.74 -63.73 85.80
C GLU A 259 -21.80 -64.12 84.76
N ILE A 260 -23.05 -64.36 85.17
CA ILE A 260 -24.20 -64.56 84.28
C ILE A 260 -24.46 -63.28 83.49
N ARG A 261 -24.33 -62.08 84.06
CA ARG A 261 -24.46 -60.82 83.32
C ARG A 261 -23.34 -60.63 82.32
N VAL A 262 -22.09 -60.93 82.68
CA VAL A 262 -20.97 -60.95 81.74
C VAL A 262 -21.18 -62.01 80.67
N GLN A 263 -21.65 -63.20 81.01
CA GLN A 263 -22.01 -64.26 80.08
C GLN A 263 -23.17 -63.84 79.17
N TYR A 264 -24.18 -63.15 79.68
CA TYR A 264 -25.30 -62.61 78.90
C TYR A 264 -24.90 -61.41 78.06
N GLU A 265 -23.97 -60.58 78.52
CA GLU A 265 -23.43 -59.43 77.80
C GLU A 265 -22.47 -59.90 76.71
N THR A 266 -21.72 -60.98 76.97
CA THR A 266 -20.91 -61.70 75.98
C THR A 266 -21.81 -62.47 75.02
N LEU A 267 -22.89 -63.10 75.48
CA LEU A 267 -23.86 -63.80 74.63
C LEU A 267 -24.67 -62.80 73.80
N ALA A 268 -25.04 -61.65 74.36
CA ALA A 268 -25.72 -60.59 73.63
C ALA A 268 -24.77 -59.90 72.65
N SER A 269 -23.51 -59.66 73.01
CA SER A 269 -22.52 -59.11 72.08
C SER A 269 -22.16 -60.10 70.98
N THR A 270 -22.03 -61.40 71.28
CA THR A 270 -21.84 -62.46 70.27
C THR A 270 -23.10 -62.73 69.47
N ASN A 271 -24.29 -62.52 70.00
CA ASN A 271 -25.55 -62.59 69.24
C ASN A 271 -25.73 -61.36 68.34
N VAL A 272 -25.35 -60.16 68.80
CA VAL A 272 -25.35 -58.94 67.96
C VAL A 272 -24.27 -59.03 66.90
N GLN A 273 -23.04 -59.42 67.23
CA GLN A 273 -21.98 -59.68 66.26
C GLN A 273 -22.35 -60.84 65.34
N GLY A 274 -22.92 -61.93 65.86
CA GLY A 274 -23.39 -63.05 65.06
C GLY A 274 -24.54 -62.68 64.13
N SER A 275 -25.43 -61.78 64.56
CA SER A 275 -26.49 -61.21 63.72
C SER A 275 -25.91 -60.27 62.66
N GLU A 276 -24.99 -59.38 63.03
CA GLU A 276 -24.28 -58.51 62.09
C GLU A 276 -23.44 -59.30 61.08
N GLU A 277 -22.70 -60.31 61.52
CA GLU A 277 -21.96 -61.25 60.68
C GLU A 277 -22.91 -62.12 59.86
N TRP A 278 -24.10 -62.48 60.36
CA TRP A 278 -25.11 -63.18 59.57
C TRP A 278 -25.69 -62.26 58.47
N TYR A 279 -25.99 -61.00 58.78
CA TYR A 279 -26.43 -59.98 57.81
C TYR A 279 -25.32 -59.60 56.80
N ASN A 280 -24.06 -59.53 57.24
CA ASN A 280 -22.90 -59.24 56.41
C ASN A 280 -22.40 -60.45 55.62
N SER A 281 -22.56 -61.67 56.13
CA SER A 281 -22.20 -62.93 55.46
C SER A 281 -23.23 -63.37 54.45
N LYS A 282 -24.47 -62.84 54.49
CA LYS A 282 -25.41 -62.96 53.37
C LYS A 282 -24.74 -62.33 52.15
N PRO A 283 -24.21 -63.14 51.22
CA PRO A 283 -23.39 -62.61 50.12
C PRO A 283 -24.21 -61.67 49.26
N TYR A 284 -25.52 -61.95 49.15
CA TYR A 284 -26.48 -61.15 48.42
C TYR A 284 -26.71 -59.75 48.99
N LEU A 285 -26.76 -59.57 50.31
CA LEU A 285 -27.00 -58.25 50.92
C LEU A 285 -25.72 -57.40 50.95
N SER A 286 -24.56 -58.02 51.18
CA SER A 286 -23.26 -57.35 51.04
C SER A 286 -22.99 -56.95 49.59
N TRP A 287 -23.29 -57.84 48.63
CA TRP A 287 -23.23 -57.54 47.20
C TRP A 287 -24.20 -56.44 46.81
N LEU A 288 -25.46 -56.44 47.29
CA LEU A 288 -26.43 -55.37 47.03
C LEU A 288 -25.97 -54.03 47.61
N LYS A 289 -25.46 -54.02 48.84
CA LYS A 289 -24.99 -52.79 49.50
C LYS A 289 -23.76 -52.22 48.81
N SER A 290 -22.81 -53.08 48.42
CA SER A 290 -21.62 -52.68 47.67
C SER A 290 -21.98 -52.18 46.27
N LEU A 291 -22.90 -52.86 45.58
CA LEU A 291 -23.44 -52.44 44.29
C LEU A 291 -24.14 -51.07 44.39
N HIS A 292 -25.01 -50.88 45.38
CA HIS A 292 -25.74 -49.63 45.57
C HIS A 292 -24.81 -48.46 45.95
N ILE A 293 -23.79 -48.70 46.78
CA ILE A 293 -22.78 -47.67 47.11
C ILE A 293 -21.98 -47.30 45.85
N VAL A 294 -21.55 -48.28 45.06
CA VAL A 294 -20.83 -48.04 43.80
C VAL A 294 -21.69 -47.29 42.79
N ASP A 295 -22.97 -47.65 42.65
CA ASP A 295 -23.92 -46.99 41.74
C ASP A 295 -24.16 -45.52 42.15
N VAL A 296 -24.32 -45.27 43.45
CA VAL A 296 -24.51 -43.92 43.99
C VAL A 296 -23.25 -43.08 43.76
N ASP A 297 -22.06 -43.59 44.06
CA ASP A 297 -20.79 -42.88 43.83
C ASP A 297 -20.52 -42.60 42.35
N LEU A 298 -20.85 -43.55 41.46
CA LEU A 298 -20.72 -43.36 40.01
C LEU A 298 -21.66 -42.27 39.52
N GLN A 299 -22.90 -42.26 40.01
CA GLN A 299 -23.90 -41.26 39.66
C GLN A 299 -23.50 -39.87 40.16
N PHE A 300 -22.97 -39.75 41.39
CA PHE A 300 -22.39 -38.51 41.90
C PHE A 300 -21.20 -38.04 41.07
N ALA A 301 -20.30 -38.94 40.66
CA ALA A 301 -19.17 -38.62 39.81
C ALA A 301 -19.61 -38.11 38.43
N ASP A 302 -20.64 -38.71 37.83
CA ASP A 302 -21.16 -38.32 36.53
C ASP A 302 -21.94 -37.00 36.57
N ILE A 303 -22.73 -36.76 37.62
CA ILE A 303 -23.37 -35.45 37.86
C ILE A 303 -22.30 -34.37 38.07
N THR A 304 -21.24 -34.66 38.82
CA THR A 304 -20.13 -33.72 39.04
C THR A 304 -19.37 -33.42 37.75
N LYS A 305 -19.09 -34.44 36.93
CA LYS A 305 -18.48 -34.27 35.60
C LYS A 305 -19.38 -33.46 34.67
N ALA A 306 -20.68 -33.74 34.63
CA ALA A 306 -21.64 -32.99 33.84
C ALA A 306 -21.73 -31.52 34.29
N ALA A 307 -21.77 -31.27 35.60
CA ALA A 307 -21.75 -29.92 36.18
C ALA A 307 -20.46 -29.18 35.83
N ASN A 308 -19.30 -29.84 35.86
CA ASN A 308 -18.02 -29.23 35.47
C ASN A 308 -17.97 -28.91 33.98
N ARG A 309 -18.45 -29.81 33.10
CA ARG A 309 -18.58 -29.53 31.66
C ARG A 309 -19.47 -28.32 31.41
N ASN A 310 -20.62 -28.25 32.08
CA ASN A 310 -21.55 -27.13 31.93
C ASN A 310 -20.97 -25.80 32.46
N LYS A 311 -20.16 -25.84 33.53
CA LYS A 311 -19.41 -24.67 34.00
C LYS A 311 -18.36 -24.23 32.98
N GLU A 312 -17.67 -25.15 32.34
CA GLU A 312 -16.65 -24.87 31.33
C GLU A 312 -17.27 -24.26 30.06
N THR A 313 -18.37 -24.83 29.57
CA THR A 313 -19.11 -24.27 28.42
C THR A 313 -19.66 -22.88 28.73
N LEU A 314 -20.16 -22.65 29.95
CA LEU A 314 -20.60 -21.32 30.37
C LEU A 314 -19.45 -20.31 30.43
N ARG A 315 -18.25 -20.73 30.88
CA ARG A 315 -17.06 -19.86 30.86
C ARG A 315 -16.63 -19.54 29.43
N ALA A 316 -16.60 -20.54 28.55
CA ALA A 316 -16.26 -20.35 27.13
C ALA A 316 -17.24 -19.37 26.46
N ALA A 317 -18.55 -19.57 26.64
CA ALA A 317 -19.58 -18.68 26.08
C ALA A 317 -19.46 -17.24 26.64
N LYS A 318 -19.10 -17.09 27.93
CA LYS A 318 -18.84 -15.76 28.50
C LYS A 318 -17.61 -15.09 27.90
N GLN A 319 -16.52 -15.85 27.70
CA GLN A 319 -15.30 -15.33 27.06
C GLN A 319 -15.57 -14.90 25.62
N GLU A 320 -16.30 -15.72 24.85
CA GLU A 320 -16.72 -15.39 23.49
C GLU A 320 -17.61 -14.15 23.46
N ALA A 321 -18.57 -14.02 24.37
CA ALA A 321 -19.40 -12.81 24.49
C ALA A 321 -18.59 -11.55 24.82
N THR A 322 -17.54 -11.67 25.65
CA THR A 322 -16.64 -10.53 25.93
C THR A 322 -15.76 -10.18 24.74
N GLU A 323 -15.30 -11.17 23.98
CA GLU A 323 -14.48 -10.97 22.79
C GLU A 323 -15.30 -10.34 21.66
N CYS A 324 -16.52 -10.82 21.40
CA CYS A 324 -17.46 -10.19 20.47
C CYS A 324 -17.73 -8.73 20.85
N ARG A 325 -17.91 -8.43 22.14
CA ARG A 325 -18.09 -7.05 22.61
C ARG A 325 -16.85 -6.18 22.36
N ARG A 326 -15.65 -6.73 22.58
CA ARG A 326 -14.38 -6.05 22.29
C ARG A 326 -14.23 -5.76 20.80
N GLN A 327 -14.54 -6.74 19.94
CA GLN A 327 -14.50 -6.59 18.48
C GLN A 327 -15.48 -5.52 17.99
N VAL A 328 -16.71 -5.51 18.50
CA VAL A 328 -17.68 -4.46 18.19
C VAL A 328 -17.13 -3.08 18.57
N GLN A 329 -16.52 -2.94 19.76
CA GLN A 329 -15.91 -1.68 20.17
C GLN A 329 -14.75 -1.27 19.26
N THR A 330 -13.85 -2.19 18.92
CA THR A 330 -12.73 -1.92 17.99
C THR A 330 -13.24 -1.47 16.62
N LEU A 331 -14.19 -2.19 16.03
CA LEU A 331 -14.80 -1.83 14.74
C LEU A 331 -15.54 -0.49 14.79
N THR A 332 -16.16 -0.16 15.93
CA THR A 332 -16.82 1.14 16.13
C THR A 332 -15.79 2.27 16.14
N CYS A 333 -14.68 2.11 16.87
CA CYS A 333 -13.59 3.08 16.88
C CYS A 333 -12.95 3.24 15.50
N GLU A 334 -12.74 2.15 14.75
CA GLU A 334 -12.23 2.20 13.38
C GLU A 334 -13.20 2.94 12.44
N MET A 335 -14.50 2.66 12.56
CA MET A 335 -15.52 3.37 11.79
C MET A 335 -15.52 4.87 12.09
N ASP A 336 -15.45 5.27 13.37
CA ASP A 336 -15.41 6.68 13.77
C ASP A 336 -14.11 7.36 13.30
N ALA A 337 -12.97 6.66 13.35
CA ALA A 337 -11.71 7.16 12.82
C ALA A 337 -11.78 7.39 11.30
N LEU A 338 -12.34 6.44 10.55
CA LEU A 338 -12.54 6.54 9.10
C LEU A 338 -13.53 7.65 8.72
N LYS A 339 -14.60 7.85 9.51
CA LYS A 339 -15.51 8.99 9.35
C LYS A 339 -14.75 10.31 9.54
N GLY A 340 -13.95 10.42 10.60
CA GLY A 340 -13.15 11.61 10.86
C GLY A 340 -12.13 11.92 9.76
N THR A 341 -11.47 10.91 9.19
CA THR A 341 -10.56 11.12 8.05
C THR A 341 -11.31 11.51 6.78
N ASN A 342 -12.48 10.91 6.53
CA ASN A 342 -13.31 11.28 5.37
C ASN A 342 -13.78 12.75 5.47
N GLU A 343 -14.32 13.17 6.61
CA GLU A 343 -14.70 14.56 6.85
C GLU A 343 -13.52 15.54 6.68
N ALA A 344 -12.31 15.12 7.07
CA ALA A 344 -11.10 15.91 6.86
C ALA A 344 -10.72 16.06 5.39
N LEU A 345 -10.80 14.97 4.62
CA LEU A 345 -10.57 14.99 3.17
C LEU A 345 -11.63 15.83 2.45
N GLU A 346 -12.90 15.71 2.82
CA GLU A 346 -13.99 16.52 2.26
C GLU A 346 -13.79 18.02 2.54
N ARG A 347 -13.33 18.38 3.76
CA ARG A 347 -12.94 19.75 4.09
C ARG A 347 -11.78 20.23 3.24
N GLN A 348 -10.75 19.41 3.04
CA GLN A 348 -9.59 19.75 2.22
C GLN A 348 -9.98 19.95 0.75
N ILE A 349 -10.86 19.10 0.20
CA ILE A 349 -11.38 19.26 -1.16
C ILE A 349 -12.16 20.56 -1.30
N ARG A 350 -13.02 20.89 -0.33
CA ARG A 350 -13.76 22.17 -0.33
C ARG A 350 -12.81 23.37 -0.32
N GLN A 351 -11.83 23.37 0.57
CA GLN A 351 -10.83 24.44 0.66
C GLN A 351 -10.03 24.58 -0.63
N MET A 352 -9.61 23.47 -1.26
CA MET A 352 -8.93 23.54 -2.56
C MET A 352 -9.83 24.10 -3.65
N LYS A 353 -11.11 23.69 -3.71
CA LYS A 353 -12.08 24.23 -4.68
C LYS A 353 -12.30 25.73 -4.49
N GLU A 354 -12.41 26.19 -3.24
CA GLU A 354 -12.52 27.62 -2.93
C GLU A 354 -11.28 28.39 -3.35
N ASN A 355 -10.08 27.88 -3.05
CA ASN A 355 -8.82 28.50 -3.48
C ASN A 355 -8.72 28.58 -5.02
N PHE A 356 -9.04 27.50 -5.74
CA PHE A 356 -9.05 27.51 -7.20
C PHE A 356 -10.09 28.47 -7.77
N ALA A 357 -11.26 28.59 -7.14
CA ALA A 357 -12.28 29.56 -7.54
C ALA A 357 -11.74 30.99 -7.36
N LEU A 358 -11.09 31.30 -6.23
CA LEU A 358 -10.46 32.59 -5.97
C LEU A 358 -9.34 32.91 -6.98
N GLU A 359 -8.46 31.95 -7.26
CA GLU A 359 -7.42 32.11 -8.28
C GLU A 359 -8.02 32.34 -9.67
N SER A 360 -9.04 31.58 -10.05
CA SER A 360 -9.75 31.76 -11.32
C SER A 360 -10.39 33.14 -11.42
N THR A 361 -11.02 33.65 -10.35
CA THR A 361 -11.55 35.01 -10.34
C THR A 361 -10.43 36.05 -10.45
N GLY A 362 -9.30 35.85 -9.77
CA GLY A 362 -8.14 36.73 -9.89
C GLY A 362 -7.58 36.77 -11.32
N TYR A 363 -7.49 35.63 -12.00
CA TYR A 363 -7.09 35.59 -13.40
C TYR A 363 -8.10 36.29 -14.31
N GLN A 364 -9.41 36.09 -14.11
CA GLN A 364 -10.46 36.78 -14.85
C GLN A 364 -10.38 38.31 -14.65
N ASP A 365 -10.14 38.78 -13.44
CA ASP A 365 -9.97 40.21 -13.15
C ASP A 365 -8.72 40.78 -13.84
N THR A 366 -7.62 40.03 -13.87
CA THR A 366 -6.42 40.46 -14.60
C THR A 366 -6.65 40.53 -16.10
N ILE A 367 -7.38 39.57 -16.67
CA ILE A 367 -7.77 39.58 -18.09
C ILE A 367 -8.63 40.81 -18.36
N ARG A 368 -9.66 41.04 -17.55
CA ARG A 368 -10.57 42.17 -17.70
C ARG A 368 -9.84 43.51 -17.65
N ARG A 369 -8.88 43.67 -16.73
CA ARG A 369 -8.04 44.87 -16.63
C ARG A 369 -7.15 45.06 -17.87
N LEU A 370 -6.59 43.97 -18.41
CA LEU A 370 -5.79 44.04 -19.64
C LEU A 370 -6.66 44.37 -20.86
N GLU A 371 -7.86 43.80 -20.96
CA GLU A 371 -8.84 44.13 -22.00
C GLU A 371 -9.25 45.61 -21.95
N GLU A 372 -9.50 46.14 -20.76
CA GLU A 372 -9.79 47.57 -20.55
C GLU A 372 -8.62 48.45 -21.01
N ASN A 373 -7.39 48.11 -20.62
CA ASN A 373 -6.20 48.84 -21.08
C ASN A 373 -6.02 48.78 -22.61
N ILE A 374 -6.37 47.67 -23.25
CA ILE A 374 -6.33 47.55 -24.72
C ILE A 374 -7.37 48.48 -25.34
N LEU A 375 -8.58 48.57 -24.76
CA LEU A 375 -9.62 49.47 -25.26
C LEU A 375 -9.21 50.93 -25.10
N THR A 376 -8.68 51.33 -23.94
CA THR A 376 -8.22 52.72 -23.72
C THR A 376 -7.09 53.10 -24.68
N LEU A 377 -6.12 52.22 -24.90
CA LEU A 377 -5.04 52.44 -25.87
C LEU A 377 -5.56 52.53 -27.31
N LYS A 378 -6.58 51.73 -27.69
CA LYS A 378 -7.22 51.84 -29.00
C LYS A 378 -7.90 53.20 -29.18
N ASP A 379 -8.62 53.67 -28.16
CA ASP A 379 -9.26 54.98 -28.18
C ASP A 379 -8.22 56.11 -28.24
N GLU A 380 -7.08 55.96 -27.55
CA GLU A 380 -5.95 56.89 -27.64
C GLU A 380 -5.34 56.94 -29.04
N ILE A 381 -5.12 55.78 -29.67
CA ILE A 381 -4.61 55.71 -31.05
C ILE A 381 -5.61 56.35 -32.02
N ALA A 382 -6.91 56.08 -31.87
CA ALA A 382 -7.95 56.67 -32.72
C ALA A 382 -7.98 58.20 -32.59
N ARG A 383 -7.83 58.73 -31.37
CA ARG A 383 -7.73 60.17 -31.13
C ARG A 383 -6.50 60.78 -31.79
N HIS A 384 -5.32 60.18 -31.60
CA HIS A 384 -4.09 60.66 -32.23
C HIS A 384 -4.18 60.63 -33.76
N LEU A 385 -4.77 59.59 -34.35
CA LEU A 385 -5.02 59.54 -35.80
C LEU A 385 -5.90 60.70 -36.27
N HIS A 386 -6.93 61.07 -35.50
CA HIS A 386 -7.78 62.22 -35.80
C HIS A 386 -6.98 63.53 -35.72
N GLU A 387 -6.22 63.74 -34.65
CA GLU A 387 -5.34 64.91 -34.47
C GLU A 387 -4.31 65.03 -35.62
N TYR A 388 -3.71 63.92 -36.05
CA TYR A 388 -2.79 63.90 -37.19
C TYR A 388 -3.48 64.24 -38.51
N GLN A 389 -4.71 63.74 -38.72
CA GLN A 389 -5.49 64.07 -39.92
C GLN A 389 -5.85 65.56 -39.95
N ASP A 390 -6.23 66.14 -38.82
CA ASP A 390 -6.53 67.58 -38.72
C ASP A 390 -5.28 68.43 -38.98
N LEU A 391 -4.12 68.05 -38.42
CA LEU A 391 -2.86 68.72 -38.70
C LEU A 391 -2.45 68.61 -40.17
N LEU A 392 -2.67 67.46 -40.79
CA LEU A 392 -2.45 67.27 -42.23
C LEU A 392 -3.37 68.18 -43.06
N ASN A 393 -4.64 68.29 -42.69
CA ASN A 393 -5.58 69.20 -43.36
C ASN A 393 -5.12 70.65 -43.27
N VAL A 394 -4.66 71.11 -42.09
CA VAL A 394 -4.07 72.45 -41.91
C VAL A 394 -2.83 72.62 -42.78
N LYS A 395 -1.95 71.62 -42.84
CA LYS A 395 -0.75 71.66 -43.69
C LYS A 395 -1.11 71.81 -45.18
N ILE A 396 -2.11 71.07 -45.66
CA ILE A 396 -2.60 71.18 -47.04
C ILE A 396 -3.16 72.58 -47.32
N ALA A 397 -3.93 73.16 -46.38
CA ALA A 397 -4.44 74.52 -46.51
C ALA A 397 -3.29 75.55 -46.61
N LEU A 398 -2.28 75.43 -45.75
CA LEU A 398 -1.09 76.29 -45.79
C LEU A 398 -0.29 76.12 -47.09
N ASP A 399 -0.13 74.90 -47.61
CA ASP A 399 0.53 74.68 -48.90
C ASP A 399 -0.21 75.37 -50.05
N ILE A 400 -1.55 75.34 -50.03
CA ILE A 400 -2.39 76.04 -51.01
C ILE A 400 -2.18 77.54 -50.87
N GLU A 401 -2.22 78.09 -49.66
CA GLU A 401 -1.96 79.52 -49.40
C GLU A 401 -0.56 79.92 -49.92
N ILE A 402 0.49 79.17 -49.60
CA ILE A 402 1.85 79.41 -50.09
C ILE A 402 1.90 79.37 -51.62
N ALA A 403 1.23 78.41 -52.26
CA ALA A 403 1.16 78.33 -53.71
C ALA A 403 0.44 79.55 -54.32
N THR A 404 -0.65 80.01 -53.70
CA THR A 404 -1.34 81.23 -54.14
C THR A 404 -0.47 82.48 -53.95
N TYR A 405 0.23 82.62 -52.81
CA TYR A 405 1.17 83.71 -52.59
C TYR A 405 2.30 83.71 -53.63
N ARG A 406 2.86 82.53 -53.96
CA ARG A 406 3.86 82.39 -55.04
C ARG A 406 3.34 82.86 -56.38
N ASN A 407 2.13 82.44 -56.77
CA ASN A 407 1.51 82.86 -58.04
C ASN A 407 1.30 84.39 -58.13
N ILE A 408 0.89 85.03 -57.02
CA ILE A 408 0.71 86.50 -57.00
C ILE A 408 2.07 87.21 -57.12
N LEU A 409 3.09 86.75 -56.39
CA LEU A 409 4.45 87.29 -56.45
C LEU A 409 5.08 87.15 -57.84
N GLU A 410 4.88 86.02 -58.52
CA GLU A 410 5.33 85.80 -59.90
C GLU A 410 4.55 86.66 -60.91
N GLY A 411 3.29 87.00 -60.64
CA GLY A 411 2.48 87.91 -61.45
C GLY A 411 2.84 89.39 -61.30
N GLU A 412 3.30 89.82 -60.12
CA GLU A 412 3.74 91.21 -59.86
C GLU A 412 5.19 91.47 -60.31
N GLY A 413 6.05 90.45 -60.39
CA GLY A 413 7.43 90.57 -60.88
C GLY A 413 7.59 90.64 -62.41
N ASN A 414 6.52 90.45 -63.18
CA ASN A 414 6.53 90.40 -64.65
C ASN A 414 5.91 91.66 -65.32
N ARG A 415 5.83 92.78 -64.59
CA ARG A 415 5.41 94.09 -65.11
C ARG A 415 6.56 95.06 -65.29
#